data_AF-A0A7V3MH84-F1
#
_entry.id   AF-A0A7V3MH84-F1
#
_cell.length_a   1.000
_cell.length_b   1.000
_cell.length_c   1.000
_cell.angle_alpha   90.00
_cell.angle_beta   90.00
_cell.angle_gamma   90.00
#
_symmetry.space_group_name_H-M   'P 1'
#
loop_
_entity.id
_entity.type
_entity.pdbx_description
1 polymer ?
#
loop_
_entity_poly.entity_id
_entity_poly.type
_entity_poly.pdbx_seq_one_letter_code
_entity_poly.pdbx_strand_id
1 'polypeptide(L)'
;GQGRVEDHWIQTELGGATYLDTEPWRGEPLLAYLRKMVFWSDVTPDCADMAVLSLLGPRLADAAVLDALGCDALPAAMTSAPLPGGGFVRRMPGGPAGTLELDLLVPRGESPAWRDRLARAGVRAAGVWAYEAHRVEALRPRLGVDTDERTIPHEVGWIGGPGEGAVHLDKGCYRGQETVARVHNLGKPPRMLVLLHLDGSVDRPATADTVLAGGRAVGRLGTVVEHVDLGPIALALLKRGLPADVELATGPEAGVAASIDADSLPAADRIGAGRLAVERLRGGAR
;
A
#
# COMPACT_ATOMS: atom_id res chain seq x y z
N GLY A 1 -15.56 14.19 9.82
CA GLY A 1 -15.39 12.76 9.47
C GLY A 1 -14.44 12.11 10.46
N GLN A 2 -14.62 10.82 10.76
CA GLN A 2 -13.86 10.11 11.81
C GLN A 2 -12.41 9.73 11.40
N GLY A 3 -11.86 10.35 10.35
CA GLY A 3 -10.48 10.09 9.88
C GLY A 3 -10.24 8.70 9.26
N ARG A 4 -11.32 7.94 9.02
CA ARG A 4 -11.28 6.59 8.43
C ARG A 4 -10.94 6.68 6.94
N VAL A 5 -10.29 5.65 6.42
CA VAL A 5 -10.02 5.54 4.98
C VAL A 5 -11.25 5.02 4.25
N GLU A 6 -11.80 5.85 3.36
CA GLU A 6 -12.95 5.50 2.51
C GLU A 6 -12.48 4.97 1.14
N ASP A 7 -11.41 5.56 0.61
CA ASP A 7 -10.82 5.27 -0.69
C ASP A 7 -9.30 5.41 -0.62
N HIS A 8 -8.60 4.64 -1.44
CA HIS A 8 -7.15 4.68 -1.61
C HIS A 8 -6.85 4.48 -3.10
N TRP A 9 -5.93 5.27 -3.64
CA TRP A 9 -5.54 5.18 -5.04
C TRP A 9 -4.09 5.61 -5.24
N ILE A 10 -3.49 5.15 -6.33
CA ILE A 10 -2.29 5.75 -6.89
C ILE A 10 -2.73 6.78 -7.93
N GLN A 11 -2.27 8.03 -7.74
CA GLN A 11 -2.58 9.14 -8.63
C GLN A 11 -1.44 9.32 -9.63
N THR A 12 -1.77 9.53 -10.90
CA THR A 12 -0.80 9.88 -11.94
C THR A 12 -1.31 11.03 -12.79
N GLU A 13 -0.53 12.10 -12.87
CA GLU A 13 -0.78 13.23 -13.77
C GLU A 13 -0.03 13.02 -15.07
N LEU A 14 -0.73 13.03 -16.21
CA LEU A 14 -0.09 12.97 -17.51
C LEU A 14 -0.94 13.67 -18.57
N GLY A 15 -0.31 14.54 -19.36
CA GLY A 15 -0.95 15.14 -20.55
C GLY A 15 -2.23 15.93 -20.25
N GLY A 16 -2.35 16.52 -19.05
CA GLY A 16 -3.54 17.23 -18.61
C GLY A 16 -4.67 16.33 -18.09
N ALA A 17 -4.46 15.01 -18.04
CA ALA A 17 -5.37 14.05 -17.43
C ALA A 17 -4.83 13.54 -16.08
N THR A 18 -5.73 13.39 -15.11
CA THR A 18 -5.46 12.74 -13.84
C THR A 18 -6.00 11.31 -13.86
N TYR A 19 -5.13 10.34 -13.68
CA TYR A 19 -5.48 8.93 -13.56
C TYR A 19 -5.51 8.53 -12.08
N LEU A 20 -6.62 7.91 -11.65
CA LEU A 20 -6.77 7.35 -10.32
C LEU A 20 -6.86 5.83 -10.44
N ASP A 21 -5.82 5.14 -9.98
CA ASP A 21 -5.74 3.68 -9.97
C ASP A 21 -6.08 3.16 -8.57
N THR A 22 -7.18 2.43 -8.44
CA THR A 22 -7.75 1.99 -7.16
C THR A 22 -8.15 0.52 -7.22
N GLU A 23 -8.52 -0.03 -6.06
CA GLU A 23 -8.99 -1.40 -5.97
C GLU A 23 -10.22 -1.65 -6.87
N PRO A 24 -10.36 -2.86 -7.45
CA PRO A 24 -11.40 -3.13 -8.43
C PRO A 24 -12.83 -2.98 -7.85
N TRP A 25 -13.01 -3.19 -6.54
CA TRP A 25 -14.29 -2.95 -5.85
C TRP A 25 -14.55 -1.48 -5.50
N ARG A 26 -13.56 -0.59 -5.68
CA ARG A 26 -13.67 0.85 -5.40
C ARG A 26 -13.86 1.71 -6.64
N GLY A 27 -13.59 1.20 -7.85
CA GLY A 27 -13.73 1.95 -9.10
C GLY A 27 -15.09 2.65 -9.25
N GLU A 28 -16.19 1.89 -9.25
CA GLU A 28 -17.54 2.47 -9.42
C GLU A 28 -17.97 3.36 -8.24
N PRO A 29 -17.82 2.94 -6.95
CA PRO A 29 -18.13 3.83 -5.82
C PRO A 29 -17.38 5.17 -5.84
N LEU A 30 -16.07 5.15 -6.14
CA LEU A 30 -15.24 6.34 -6.23
C LEU A 30 -15.68 7.24 -7.40
N LEU A 31 -15.91 6.66 -8.58
CA LEU A 31 -16.38 7.40 -9.75
C LEU A 31 -17.74 8.06 -9.49
N ALA A 32 -18.68 7.34 -8.89
CA ALA A 32 -19.99 7.87 -8.52
C ALA A 32 -19.88 9.01 -7.49
N TYR A 33 -18.93 8.93 -6.56
CA TYR A 33 -18.63 10.01 -5.63
C TYR A 33 -18.05 11.23 -6.35
N LEU A 34 -17.03 11.05 -7.19
CA LEU A 34 -16.36 12.15 -7.92
C LEU A 34 -17.32 12.89 -8.84
N ARG A 35 -18.20 12.17 -9.57
CA ARG A 35 -19.24 12.78 -10.42
C ARG A 35 -20.18 13.70 -9.63
N LYS A 36 -20.51 13.35 -8.38
CA LYS A 36 -21.32 14.20 -7.49
C LYS A 36 -20.58 15.43 -6.98
N MET A 37 -19.24 15.43 -7.03
CA MET A 37 -18.40 16.53 -6.55
C MET A 37 -18.05 17.53 -7.65
N VAL A 38 -18.44 17.28 -8.91
CA VAL A 38 -18.24 18.23 -10.01
C VAL A 38 -19.21 19.39 -9.87
N PHE A 39 -18.75 20.46 -9.23
CA PHE A 39 -19.47 21.74 -9.11
C PHE A 39 -18.63 22.84 -9.75
N TRP A 40 -19.13 23.45 -10.83
CA TRP A 40 -18.48 24.58 -11.51
C TRP A 40 -17.04 24.33 -12.00
N SER A 41 -16.59 23.07 -11.99
CA SER A 41 -15.25 22.64 -12.38
C SER A 41 -15.30 22.00 -13.77
N ASP A 42 -14.37 22.37 -14.64
CA ASP A 42 -14.25 21.81 -15.99
C ASP A 42 -13.50 20.46 -15.95
N VAL A 43 -14.18 19.45 -15.40
CA VAL A 43 -13.65 18.08 -15.25
C VAL A 43 -14.73 17.06 -15.59
N THR A 44 -14.36 15.99 -16.29
CA THR A 44 -15.27 14.90 -16.71
C THR A 44 -14.75 13.54 -16.23
N PRO A 45 -14.99 13.17 -14.95
CA PRO A 45 -14.55 11.88 -14.41
C PRO A 45 -15.22 10.72 -15.16
N ASP A 46 -14.41 9.79 -15.65
CA ASP A 46 -14.87 8.59 -16.32
C ASP A 46 -13.97 7.38 -16.01
N CYS A 47 -14.46 6.18 -16.33
CA CYS A 47 -13.68 4.96 -16.22
C CYS A 47 -12.63 4.92 -17.33
N ALA A 48 -11.36 4.74 -16.97
CA ALA A 48 -10.29 4.56 -17.94
C ALA A 48 -10.23 3.09 -18.40
N ASP A 49 -10.34 2.84 -19.71
CA ASP A 49 -10.20 1.50 -20.27
C ASP A 49 -8.72 1.09 -20.43
N MET A 50 -8.05 0.92 -19.29
CA MET A 50 -6.63 0.63 -19.20
C MET A 50 -6.38 -0.73 -18.55
N ALA A 51 -5.30 -1.39 -18.96
CA ALA A 51 -4.73 -2.54 -18.29
C ALA A 51 -3.46 -2.13 -17.55
N VAL A 52 -3.25 -2.73 -16.37
CA VAL A 52 -2.01 -2.59 -15.60
C VAL A 52 -1.17 -3.84 -15.79
N LEU A 53 0.09 -3.66 -16.19
CA LEU A 53 1.12 -4.70 -16.24
C LEU A 53 2.22 -4.32 -15.24
N SER A 54 2.25 -4.98 -14.09
CA SER A 54 3.30 -4.77 -13.09
C SER A 54 4.54 -5.57 -13.47
N LEU A 55 5.68 -4.90 -13.55
CA LEU A 55 6.99 -5.46 -13.87
C LEU A 55 7.85 -5.41 -12.62
N LEU A 56 8.49 -6.53 -12.29
CA LEU A 56 9.31 -6.67 -11.08
C LEU A 56 10.72 -7.17 -11.43
N GLY A 57 11.73 -6.63 -10.76
CA GLY A 57 13.07 -7.19 -10.73
C GLY A 57 14.19 -6.24 -11.18
N PRO A 58 15.45 -6.56 -10.85
CA PRO A 58 16.57 -5.65 -11.05
C PRO A 58 16.90 -5.40 -12.53
N ARG A 59 16.51 -6.31 -13.42
CA ARG A 59 16.77 -6.25 -14.88
C ARG A 59 15.84 -5.30 -15.64
N LEU A 60 14.91 -4.62 -14.95
CA LEU A 60 14.04 -3.63 -15.60
C LEU A 60 14.78 -2.38 -16.10
N ALA A 61 16.02 -2.17 -15.63
CA ALA A 61 16.90 -1.14 -16.13
C ALA A 61 17.80 -1.60 -17.31
N ASP A 62 17.68 -2.86 -17.75
CA ASP A 62 18.44 -3.35 -18.91
C ASP A 62 18.01 -2.62 -20.19
N ALA A 63 18.96 -2.35 -21.08
CA ALA A 63 18.72 -1.63 -22.34
C ALA A 63 17.56 -2.22 -23.17
N ALA A 64 17.47 -3.55 -23.27
CA ALA A 64 16.39 -4.21 -24.01
C ALA A 64 15.00 -3.89 -23.45
N VAL A 65 14.86 -3.74 -22.13
CA VAL A 65 13.60 -3.36 -21.49
C VAL A 65 13.31 -1.89 -21.72
N LEU A 66 14.32 -1.02 -21.57
CA LEU A 66 14.20 0.41 -21.85
C LEU A 66 13.76 0.69 -23.30
N ASP A 67 14.38 0.01 -24.27
CA ASP A 67 14.01 0.05 -25.70
C ASP A 67 12.57 -0.45 -25.93
N ALA A 68 12.17 -1.49 -25.20
CA ALA A 68 10.81 -2.01 -25.25
C ALA A 68 9.78 -1.06 -24.63
N LEU A 69 10.16 -0.25 -23.65
CA LEU A 69 9.31 0.81 -23.12
C LEU A 69 9.34 2.06 -24.01
N GLY A 70 10.39 2.23 -24.83
CA GLY A 70 10.63 3.45 -25.58
C GLY A 70 11.09 4.60 -24.68
N CYS A 71 11.87 4.29 -23.65
CA CYS A 71 12.38 5.26 -22.68
C CYS A 71 13.91 5.23 -22.67
N ASP A 72 14.56 6.39 -22.64
CA ASP A 72 16.03 6.46 -22.50
C ASP A 72 16.49 6.08 -21.09
N ALA A 73 15.64 6.31 -20.09
CA ALA A 73 15.85 5.96 -18.69
C ALA A 73 14.51 5.70 -18.00
N LEU A 74 14.54 4.96 -16.89
CA LEU A 74 13.36 4.78 -16.05
C LEU A 74 12.95 6.11 -15.39
N PRO A 75 11.64 6.38 -15.22
CA PRO A 75 11.20 7.54 -14.44
C PRO A 75 11.72 7.47 -13.00
N ALA A 76 11.81 8.62 -12.34
CA ALA A 76 12.12 8.67 -10.92
C ALA A 76 11.04 7.94 -10.10
N ALA A 77 11.37 7.48 -8.90
CA ALA A 77 10.41 6.81 -8.03
C ALA A 77 9.18 7.70 -7.80
N MET A 78 7.99 7.11 -7.89
CA MET A 78 6.70 7.79 -7.78
C MET A 78 6.46 8.88 -8.83
N THR A 79 7.08 8.76 -9.99
CA THR A 79 6.81 9.58 -11.18
C THR A 79 6.49 8.70 -12.39
N SER A 80 5.97 9.31 -13.45
CA SER A 80 5.56 8.63 -14.67
C SER A 80 6.21 9.23 -15.92
N ALA A 81 6.23 8.44 -16.99
CA ALA A 81 6.61 8.85 -18.33
C ALA A 81 5.61 8.28 -19.35
N PRO A 82 5.27 9.03 -20.41
CA PRO A 82 4.36 8.54 -21.45
C PRO A 82 4.98 7.38 -22.23
N LEU A 83 4.14 6.46 -22.70
CA LEU A 83 4.55 5.35 -23.57
C LEU A 83 4.20 5.62 -25.04
N PRO A 84 4.98 5.07 -26.00
CA PRO A 84 4.59 5.05 -27.40
C PRO A 84 3.26 4.31 -27.59
N GLY A 85 2.33 4.91 -28.35
CA GLY A 85 1.01 4.31 -28.59
C GLY A 85 -0.04 4.59 -27.51
N GLY A 86 0.29 5.43 -26.51
CA GLY A 86 -0.63 5.85 -25.46
C GLY A 86 -0.42 5.09 -24.14
N GLY A 87 -0.94 5.65 -23.06
CA GLY A 87 -0.67 5.18 -21.71
C GLY A 87 0.68 5.68 -21.17
N PHE A 88 1.14 5.05 -20.09
CA PHE A 88 2.32 5.48 -19.35
C PHE A 88 2.96 4.36 -18.55
N VAL A 89 4.25 4.53 -18.26
CA VAL A 89 4.97 3.79 -17.23
C VAL A 89 5.10 4.66 -16.01
N ARG A 90 4.88 4.11 -14.82
CA ARG A 90 5.25 4.75 -13.55
C ARG A 90 6.18 3.85 -12.77
N ARG A 91 7.14 4.45 -12.06
CA ARG A 91 8.02 3.72 -11.15
C ARG A 91 7.40 3.71 -9.76
N MET A 92 7.12 2.52 -9.26
CA MET A 92 6.56 2.34 -7.91
C MET A 92 7.66 2.47 -6.85
N PRO A 93 7.30 2.63 -5.56
CA PRO A 93 8.26 2.50 -4.49
C PRO A 93 8.89 1.11 -4.60
N GLY A 94 10.22 1.05 -4.66
CA GLY A 94 10.93 -0.23 -4.80
C GLY A 94 10.57 -1.19 -3.68
N GLY A 95 10.66 -2.49 -3.97
CA GLY A 95 10.50 -3.53 -2.97
C GLY A 95 11.73 -3.69 -2.08
N PRO A 96 11.69 -4.65 -1.14
CA PRO A 96 12.85 -5.06 -0.35
C PRO A 96 14.09 -5.28 -1.22
N ALA A 97 15.27 -5.03 -0.63
CA ALA A 97 16.57 -5.08 -1.30
C ALA A 97 16.71 -4.17 -2.56
N GLY A 98 15.87 -3.13 -2.68
CA GLY A 98 15.92 -2.20 -3.81
C GLY A 98 15.36 -2.77 -5.11
N THR A 99 14.52 -3.81 -5.01
CA THR A 99 13.85 -4.43 -6.15
C THR A 99 13.08 -3.37 -6.95
N LEU A 100 13.40 -3.24 -8.24
CA LEU A 100 12.68 -2.31 -9.13
C LEU A 100 11.27 -2.82 -9.39
N GLU A 101 10.33 -1.89 -9.39
CA GLU A 101 8.93 -2.13 -9.70
C GLU A 101 8.41 -1.02 -10.59
N LEU A 102 7.80 -1.41 -11.71
CA LEU A 102 7.17 -0.51 -12.67
C LEU A 102 5.73 -0.96 -12.88
N ASP A 103 4.81 -0.02 -12.94
CA ASP A 103 3.47 -0.27 -13.47
C ASP A 103 3.37 0.31 -14.87
N LEU A 104 3.06 -0.56 -15.84
CA LEU A 104 2.71 -0.20 -17.21
C LEU A 104 1.21 -0.08 -17.33
N LEU A 105 0.71 1.14 -17.49
CA LEU A 105 -0.70 1.43 -17.74
C LEU A 105 -0.88 1.68 -19.23
N VAL A 106 -1.50 0.73 -19.91
CA VAL A 106 -1.67 0.74 -21.38
C VAL A 106 -3.14 0.59 -21.74
N PRO A 107 -3.62 1.09 -22.89
CA PRO A 107 -4.97 0.84 -23.35
C PRO A 107 -5.28 -0.67 -23.31
N ARG A 108 -6.44 -1.07 -22.78
CA ARG A 108 -6.73 -2.48 -22.48
C ARG A 108 -6.55 -3.40 -23.70
N GLY A 109 -6.99 -2.94 -24.87
CA GLY A 109 -6.85 -3.65 -26.15
C GLY A 109 -5.40 -3.89 -26.58
N GLU A 110 -4.46 -3.04 -26.15
CA GLU A 110 -3.03 -3.15 -26.47
C GLU A 110 -2.27 -4.06 -25.51
N SER A 111 -2.90 -4.49 -24.41
CA SER A 111 -2.24 -5.30 -23.38
C SER A 111 -1.62 -6.62 -23.89
N PRO A 112 -2.17 -7.35 -24.88
CA PRO A 112 -1.50 -8.53 -25.44
C PRO A 112 -0.21 -8.16 -26.18
N ALA A 113 -0.25 -7.11 -27.00
CA ALA A 113 0.92 -6.65 -27.77
C ALA A 113 2.06 -6.18 -26.85
N TRP A 114 1.72 -5.51 -25.74
CA TRP A 114 2.70 -5.14 -24.71
C TRP A 114 3.34 -6.35 -24.04
N ARG A 115 2.57 -7.39 -23.71
CA ARG A 115 3.12 -8.64 -23.14
C ARG A 115 4.12 -9.29 -24.10
N ASP A 116 3.78 -9.37 -25.39
CA ASP A 116 4.67 -9.94 -26.42
C ASP A 116 5.94 -9.09 -26.63
N ARG A 117 5.81 -7.76 -26.57
CA ARG A 117 6.94 -6.84 -26.66
C ARG A 117 7.89 -7.01 -25.49
N LEU A 118 7.37 -7.05 -24.26
CA LEU A 118 8.15 -7.26 -23.04
C LEU A 118 8.80 -8.65 -23.02
N ALA A 119 8.08 -9.68 -23.48
CA ALA A 119 8.62 -11.04 -23.60
C ALA A 119 9.85 -11.10 -24.53
N ARG A 120 9.79 -10.42 -25.69
CA ARG A 120 10.94 -10.30 -26.61
C ARG A 120 12.12 -9.53 -26.01
N ALA A 121 11.86 -8.63 -25.07
CA ALA A 121 12.90 -7.95 -24.28
C ALA A 121 13.46 -8.79 -23.12
N GLY A 122 12.99 -10.02 -22.96
CA GLY A 122 13.46 -10.95 -21.91
C GLY A 122 12.70 -10.85 -20.59
N VAL A 123 11.60 -10.10 -20.52
CA VAL A 123 10.70 -10.09 -19.35
C VAL A 123 9.88 -11.38 -19.36
N ARG A 124 9.81 -12.06 -18.21
CA ARG A 124 9.07 -13.33 -18.09
C ARG A 124 7.70 -13.09 -17.45
N ALA A 125 6.68 -13.77 -17.95
CA ALA A 125 5.37 -13.78 -17.32
C ALA A 125 5.44 -14.47 -15.94
N ALA A 126 4.75 -13.90 -14.96
CA ALA A 126 4.53 -14.49 -13.64
C ALA A 126 3.04 -14.40 -13.28
N GLY A 127 2.59 -15.32 -12.42
CA GLY A 127 1.23 -15.30 -11.90
C GLY A 127 1.03 -14.24 -10.82
N VAL A 128 -0.24 -13.94 -10.50
CA VAL A 128 -0.59 -12.93 -9.49
C VAL A 128 -0.04 -13.26 -8.10
N TRP A 129 0.14 -14.54 -7.76
CA TRP A 129 0.70 -14.95 -6.47
C TRP A 129 2.14 -14.46 -6.26
N ALA A 130 2.94 -14.38 -7.33
CA ALA A 130 4.30 -13.84 -7.24
C ALA A 130 4.28 -12.34 -6.92
N TYR A 131 3.39 -11.59 -7.57
CA TYR A 131 3.19 -10.16 -7.29
C TYR A 131 2.70 -9.94 -5.86
N GLU A 132 1.68 -10.69 -5.43
CA GLU A 132 1.13 -10.59 -4.07
C GLU A 132 2.19 -10.91 -3.02
N ALA A 133 3.05 -11.91 -3.25
CA ALA A 133 4.16 -12.24 -2.35
C ALA A 133 5.12 -11.07 -2.15
N HIS A 134 5.59 -10.46 -3.25
CA HIS A 134 6.47 -9.28 -3.19
C HIS A 134 5.78 -8.05 -2.60
N ARG A 135 4.48 -7.86 -2.86
CA ARG A 135 3.70 -6.75 -2.26
C ARG A 135 3.60 -6.89 -0.75
N VAL A 136 3.32 -8.10 -0.26
CA VAL A 136 3.23 -8.39 1.18
C VAL A 136 4.60 -8.21 1.84
N GLU A 137 5.66 -8.73 1.24
CA GLU A 137 7.04 -8.52 1.70
C GLU A 137 7.40 -7.02 1.79
N ALA A 138 6.93 -6.22 0.83
CA ALA A 138 7.12 -4.77 0.79
C ALA A 138 6.21 -3.98 1.76
N LEU A 139 5.44 -4.64 2.63
CA LEU A 139 4.52 -4.00 3.59
C LEU A 139 3.48 -3.06 2.94
N ARG A 140 3.01 -3.37 1.73
CA ARG A 140 2.07 -2.51 0.99
C ARG A 140 0.62 -3.03 1.12
N PRO A 141 -0.23 -2.43 1.97
CA PRO A 141 -1.59 -2.91 2.22
C PRO A 141 -2.58 -2.57 1.09
N ARG A 142 -3.61 -3.40 0.93
CA ARG A 142 -4.78 -3.21 0.07
C ARG A 142 -6.01 -2.83 0.89
N LEU A 143 -6.71 -1.78 0.45
CA LEU A 143 -7.90 -1.24 1.14
C LEU A 143 -9.05 -2.26 1.15
N GLY A 144 -9.46 -2.70 2.33
CA GLY A 144 -10.55 -3.66 2.53
C GLY A 144 -10.12 -5.12 2.56
N VAL A 145 -8.84 -5.42 2.28
CA VAL A 145 -8.25 -6.75 2.46
C VAL A 145 -7.34 -6.73 3.69
N ASP A 146 -6.31 -5.88 3.65
CA ASP A 146 -5.33 -5.69 4.72
C ASP A 146 -5.82 -4.69 5.78
N THR A 147 -6.88 -3.94 5.45
CA THR A 147 -7.50 -2.93 6.31
C THR A 147 -8.94 -3.31 6.68
N ASP A 148 -9.51 -2.59 7.64
CA ASP A 148 -10.94 -2.67 8.01
C ASP A 148 -11.64 -1.30 7.91
N GLU A 149 -12.94 -1.25 8.14
CA GLU A 149 -13.79 -0.05 8.06
C GLU A 149 -13.50 1.02 9.12
N ARG A 150 -12.60 0.73 10.05
CA ARG A 150 -12.14 1.64 11.11
C ARG A 150 -10.73 2.13 10.87
N THR A 151 -10.07 1.62 9.83
CA THR A 151 -8.66 1.91 9.55
C THR A 151 -8.45 3.39 9.32
N ILE A 152 -7.42 3.94 9.98
CA ILE A 152 -6.93 5.29 9.75
C ILE A 152 -5.55 5.23 9.06
N PRO A 153 -5.15 6.26 8.28
CA PRO A 153 -3.92 6.23 7.50
C PRO A 153 -2.65 5.92 8.30
N HIS A 154 -2.59 6.38 9.56
CA HIS A 154 -1.42 6.18 10.43
C HIS A 154 -1.17 4.72 10.79
N GLU A 155 -2.21 3.88 10.81
CA GLU A 155 -2.09 2.47 11.20
C GLU A 155 -1.39 1.65 10.12
N VAL A 156 -1.40 2.13 8.87
CA VAL A 156 -1.04 1.35 7.69
C VAL A 156 0.03 2.05 6.84
N GLY A 157 0.78 2.99 7.43
CA GLY A 157 1.91 3.65 6.76
C GLY A 157 1.54 4.60 5.64
N TRP A 158 0.29 5.09 5.59
CA TRP A 158 -0.19 5.98 4.52
C TRP A 158 -0.03 7.48 4.83
N ILE A 159 0.78 7.83 5.84
CA ILE A 159 1.14 9.21 6.16
C ILE A 159 2.47 9.54 5.49
N GLY A 160 2.55 10.66 4.78
CA GLY A 160 3.79 11.08 4.14
C GLY A 160 3.59 12.23 3.16
N GLY A 161 4.70 12.81 2.70
CA GLY A 161 4.69 13.79 1.62
C GLY A 161 4.39 13.16 0.25
N PRO A 162 4.42 13.96 -0.83
CA PRO A 162 4.23 13.44 -2.18
C PRO A 162 5.26 12.35 -2.50
N GLY A 163 4.79 11.19 -2.94
CA GLY A 163 5.65 10.03 -3.23
C GLY A 163 6.04 9.18 -2.02
N GLU A 164 5.68 9.58 -0.80
CA GLU A 164 5.96 8.82 0.43
C GLU A 164 4.71 8.23 1.06
N GLY A 165 3.59 8.96 1.05
CA GLY A 165 2.33 8.51 1.63
C GLY A 165 1.11 9.01 0.88
N ALA A 166 -0.07 8.52 1.26
CA ALA A 166 -1.35 8.91 0.65
C ALA A 166 -1.94 10.19 1.29
N VAL A 167 -1.55 10.49 2.52
CA VAL A 167 -2.08 11.61 3.31
C VAL A 167 -0.96 12.53 3.76
N HIS A 168 -0.88 13.67 3.09
CA HIS A 168 0.00 14.78 3.44
C HIS A 168 -0.59 15.57 4.60
N LEU A 169 0.17 15.77 5.67
CA LEU A 169 -0.30 16.45 6.89
C LEU A 169 -0.31 17.98 6.76
N ASP A 170 0.62 18.53 5.98
CA ASP A 170 0.73 19.99 5.79
C ASP A 170 0.05 20.52 4.51
N LYS A 171 -0.72 19.70 3.80
CA LYS A 171 -1.51 20.19 2.65
C LYS A 171 -2.80 20.87 3.12
N GLY A 172 -3.44 21.63 2.23
CA GLY A 172 -4.67 22.36 2.52
C GLY A 172 -5.84 21.49 3.00
N CYS A 173 -6.98 22.13 3.29
CA CYS A 173 -8.11 21.49 3.95
C CYS A 173 -8.67 20.27 3.20
N TYR A 174 -8.70 19.10 3.84
CA TYR A 174 -9.37 17.90 3.32
C TYR A 174 -10.31 17.24 4.35
N ARG A 175 -11.26 16.43 3.85
CA ARG A 175 -12.25 15.75 4.70
C ARG A 175 -11.56 14.80 5.69
N GLY A 176 -11.83 15.01 6.97
CA GLY A 176 -11.30 14.15 8.05
C GLY A 176 -9.93 14.59 8.61
N GLN A 177 -9.35 15.69 8.10
CA GLN A 177 -8.04 16.17 8.52
C GLN A 177 -7.89 16.40 10.02
N GLU A 178 -8.93 16.89 10.71
CA GLU A 178 -8.85 17.20 12.14
C GLU A 178 -8.54 15.94 12.96
N THR A 179 -9.20 14.83 12.62
CA THR A 179 -8.97 13.54 13.28
C THR A 179 -7.58 13.01 12.96
N VAL A 180 -7.16 13.10 11.70
CA VAL A 180 -5.82 12.67 11.26
C VAL A 180 -4.74 13.48 11.99
N ALA A 181 -4.82 14.81 11.96
CA ALA A 181 -3.88 15.71 12.62
C ALA A 181 -3.84 15.52 14.15
N ARG A 182 -4.99 15.23 14.78
CA ARG A 182 -5.06 14.93 16.21
C ARG A 182 -4.27 13.67 16.58
N VAL A 183 -4.44 12.60 15.80
CA VAL A 183 -3.67 11.35 16.00
C VAL A 183 -2.18 11.62 15.84
N HIS A 184 -1.78 12.38 14.81
CA HIS A 184 -0.39 12.71 14.56
C HIS A 184 0.26 13.52 15.70
N ASN A 185 -0.41 14.56 16.18
CA ASN A 185 0.20 15.55 17.07
C ASN A 185 0.07 15.23 18.57
N LEU A 186 -0.99 14.51 18.95
CA LEU A 186 -1.37 14.31 20.36
C LEU A 186 -1.50 12.83 20.71
N GLY A 187 -1.81 12.00 19.74
CA GLY A 187 -2.19 10.60 19.93
C GLY A 187 -1.10 9.61 19.56
N LYS A 188 -1.52 8.36 19.57
CA LYS A 188 -0.83 7.22 18.97
C LYS A 188 -1.87 6.44 18.17
N PRO A 189 -1.54 5.92 16.99
CA PRO A 189 -2.43 5.03 16.27
C PRO A 189 -2.75 3.82 17.16
N PRO A 190 -4.04 3.41 17.30
CA PRO A 190 -4.40 2.32 18.20
C PRO A 190 -3.95 0.95 17.66
N ARG A 191 -3.66 0.87 16.36
CA ARG A 191 -3.17 -0.33 15.67
C ARG A 191 -1.94 -0.02 14.83
N MET A 192 -1.30 -1.07 14.34
CA MET A 192 -0.15 -1.04 13.44
C MET A 192 -0.26 -2.19 12.44
N LEU A 193 0.08 -1.90 11.19
CA LEU A 193 0.36 -2.89 10.17
C LEU A 193 1.76 -3.45 10.38
N VAL A 194 1.88 -4.77 10.35
CA VAL A 194 3.15 -5.51 10.46
C VAL A 194 3.17 -6.67 9.48
N LEU A 195 4.36 -7.23 9.25
CA LEU A 195 4.55 -8.51 8.59
C LEU A 195 4.63 -9.61 9.65
N LEU A 196 3.91 -10.71 9.43
CA LEU A 196 3.98 -11.91 10.24
C LEU A 196 4.64 -13.04 9.44
N HIS A 197 5.55 -13.77 10.09
CA HIS A 197 5.98 -15.10 9.67
C HIS A 197 5.05 -16.13 10.29
N LEU A 198 4.54 -17.04 9.48
CA LEU A 198 3.58 -18.07 9.89
C LEU A 198 4.23 -19.44 9.93
N ASP A 199 3.70 -20.34 10.75
CA ASP A 199 4.10 -21.75 10.72
C ASP A 199 3.58 -22.41 9.43
N GLY A 200 4.50 -22.89 8.59
CA GLY A 200 4.21 -23.59 7.34
C GLY A 200 4.03 -25.10 7.46
N SER A 201 4.09 -25.66 8.68
CA SER A 201 3.89 -27.09 8.91
C SER A 201 2.42 -27.53 9.02
N VAL A 202 1.49 -26.56 9.06
CA VAL A 202 0.05 -26.75 9.20
C VAL A 202 -0.71 -26.09 8.07
N ASP A 203 -2.03 -26.32 8.01
CA ASP A 203 -2.89 -25.66 7.03
C ASP A 203 -2.83 -24.14 7.19
N ARG A 204 -2.66 -23.47 6.05
CA ARG A 204 -2.48 -22.02 6.00
C ARG A 204 -3.73 -21.28 6.48
N PRO A 205 -3.59 -20.24 7.32
CA PRO A 205 -4.72 -19.45 7.78
C PRO A 205 -5.29 -18.59 6.66
N ALA A 206 -6.53 -18.15 6.84
CA ALA A 206 -7.25 -17.33 5.89
C ALA A 206 -7.09 -15.83 6.16
N THR A 207 -7.28 -15.03 5.12
CA THR A 207 -7.45 -13.58 5.27
C THR A 207 -8.62 -13.28 6.21
N ALA A 208 -8.44 -12.25 7.04
CA ALA A 208 -9.36 -11.85 8.11
C ALA A 208 -9.39 -12.74 9.36
N ASP A 209 -8.64 -13.84 9.41
CA ASP A 209 -8.53 -14.64 10.64
C ASP A 209 -8.03 -13.78 11.81
N THR A 210 -8.55 -14.08 12.99
CA THR A 210 -8.20 -13.36 14.21
C THR A 210 -6.81 -13.75 14.67
N VAL A 211 -5.99 -12.74 15.01
CA VAL A 211 -4.68 -12.96 15.63
C VAL A 211 -4.81 -12.85 17.14
N LEU A 212 -4.32 -13.85 17.85
CA LEU A 212 -4.34 -13.96 19.31
C LEU A 212 -2.94 -13.81 19.90
N ALA A 213 -2.85 -13.23 21.09
CA ALA A 213 -1.68 -13.27 21.96
C ALA A 213 -2.13 -13.74 23.36
N GLY A 214 -1.55 -14.83 23.87
CA GLY A 214 -1.98 -15.42 25.14
C GLY A 214 -3.48 -15.73 25.20
N GLY A 215 -4.05 -16.18 24.08
CA GLY A 215 -5.48 -16.50 23.93
C GLY A 215 -6.42 -15.29 23.80
N ARG A 216 -5.91 -14.05 23.79
CA ARG A 216 -6.72 -12.84 23.62
C ARG A 216 -6.56 -12.25 22.23
N ALA A 217 -7.67 -11.86 21.61
CA ALA A 217 -7.64 -11.19 20.31
C ALA A 217 -6.86 -9.87 20.37
N VAL A 218 -5.87 -9.73 19.49
CA VAL A 218 -5.00 -8.56 19.36
C VAL A 218 -5.01 -7.95 17.96
N GLY A 219 -5.59 -8.61 16.97
CA GLY A 219 -5.66 -8.09 15.61
C GLY A 219 -6.28 -9.05 14.63
N ARG A 220 -6.01 -8.83 13.34
CA ARG A 220 -6.45 -9.69 12.25
C ARG A 220 -5.39 -9.84 11.17
N LEU A 221 -5.42 -10.98 10.48
CA LEU A 221 -4.68 -11.16 9.25
C LEU A 221 -5.31 -10.35 8.11
N GLY A 222 -4.45 -9.78 7.29
CA GLY A 222 -4.75 -9.31 5.95
C GLY A 222 -4.46 -10.41 4.93
N THR A 223 -3.73 -10.03 3.90
CA THR A 223 -3.26 -10.91 2.84
C THR A 223 -2.25 -11.88 3.41
N VAL A 224 -2.50 -13.16 3.19
CA VAL A 224 -1.56 -14.25 3.45
C VAL A 224 -0.97 -14.64 2.09
N VAL A 225 0.30 -15.05 2.03
CA VAL A 225 0.99 -15.48 0.79
C VAL A 225 2.02 -16.56 1.11
N GLU A 226 2.48 -17.26 0.07
CA GLU A 226 3.67 -18.12 0.14
C GLU A 226 4.81 -17.37 -0.55
N HIS A 227 5.83 -16.98 0.21
CA HIS A 227 7.00 -16.28 -0.31
C HIS A 227 8.13 -17.27 -0.57
N VAL A 228 8.83 -17.11 -1.68
CA VAL A 228 9.87 -18.06 -2.11
C VAL A 228 11.03 -18.16 -1.10
N ASP A 229 11.39 -17.06 -0.45
CA ASP A 229 12.50 -17.02 0.50
C ASP A 229 12.07 -16.99 1.97
N LEU A 230 10.85 -16.51 2.26
CA LEU A 230 10.38 -16.29 3.64
C LEU A 230 9.36 -17.36 4.07
N GLY A 231 8.94 -18.24 3.16
CA GLY A 231 7.85 -19.18 3.41
C GLY A 231 6.50 -18.46 3.57
N PRO A 232 5.58 -18.99 4.39
CA PRO A 232 4.26 -18.39 4.55
C PRO A 232 4.35 -17.12 5.40
N ILE A 233 3.96 -16.01 4.80
CA ILE A 233 3.94 -14.70 5.45
C ILE A 233 2.58 -14.04 5.28
N ALA A 234 2.27 -13.07 6.15
CA ALA A 234 1.06 -12.29 6.04
C ALA A 234 1.25 -10.84 6.48
N LEU A 235 0.50 -9.93 5.85
CA LEU A 235 0.23 -8.64 6.49
C LEU A 235 -0.75 -8.85 7.64
N ALA A 236 -0.57 -8.13 8.74
CA ALA A 236 -1.50 -8.16 9.86
C ALA A 236 -1.70 -6.78 10.46
N LEU A 237 -2.95 -6.47 10.80
CA LEU A 237 -3.32 -5.25 11.51
C LEU A 237 -3.50 -5.59 12.99
N LEU A 238 -2.49 -5.26 13.79
CA LEU A 238 -2.42 -5.61 15.21
C LEU A 238 -2.58 -4.40 16.12
N LYS A 239 -2.93 -4.62 17.38
CA LYS A 239 -2.90 -3.61 18.43
C LYS A 239 -1.50 -2.99 18.53
N ARG A 240 -1.43 -1.66 18.63
CA ARG A 240 -0.16 -0.93 18.79
C ARG A 240 0.54 -1.31 20.09
N GLY A 241 1.86 -1.43 20.03
CA GLY A 241 2.73 -1.61 21.20
C GLY A 241 2.96 -3.07 21.63
N LEU A 242 2.56 -4.04 20.81
CA LEU A 242 3.04 -5.42 20.99
C LEU A 242 4.55 -5.50 20.73
N PRO A 243 5.33 -6.20 21.56
CA PRO A 243 6.75 -6.41 21.31
C PRO A 243 6.97 -7.42 20.17
N ALA A 244 8.12 -7.37 19.50
CA ALA A 244 8.42 -8.23 18.35
C ALA A 244 8.41 -9.74 18.71
N ASP A 245 8.87 -10.07 19.91
CA ASP A 245 9.01 -11.42 20.44
C ASP A 245 7.72 -11.97 21.07
N VAL A 246 6.59 -11.27 20.94
CA VAL A 246 5.31 -11.79 21.41
C VAL A 246 4.93 -13.04 20.61
N GLU A 247 4.58 -14.11 21.32
CA GLU A 247 4.02 -15.30 20.70
C GLU A 247 2.59 -15.02 20.21
N LEU A 248 2.36 -15.26 18.92
CA LEU A 248 1.06 -15.08 18.29
C LEU A 248 0.52 -16.42 17.78
N ALA A 249 -0.80 -16.51 17.74
CA ALA A 249 -1.51 -17.63 17.13
C ALA A 249 -2.67 -17.12 16.27
N THR A 250 -2.98 -17.82 15.18
CA THR A 250 -4.03 -17.46 14.22
C THR A 250 -4.61 -18.73 13.57
N GLY A 251 -5.55 -18.55 12.66
CA GLY A 251 -6.22 -19.65 11.98
C GLY A 251 -7.29 -20.35 12.81
N PRO A 252 -7.91 -21.41 12.25
CA PRO A 252 -8.88 -22.23 12.95
C PRO A 252 -8.32 -22.75 14.27
N GLU A 253 -9.08 -22.60 15.36
CA GLU A 253 -8.71 -23.01 16.71
C GLU A 253 -7.35 -22.45 17.20
N ALA A 254 -6.86 -21.36 16.60
CA ALA A 254 -5.54 -20.80 16.86
C ALA A 254 -4.39 -21.81 16.63
N GLY A 255 -4.57 -22.71 15.66
CA GLY A 255 -3.62 -23.79 15.36
C GLY A 255 -2.36 -23.35 14.61
N VAL A 256 -2.29 -22.11 14.10
CA VAL A 256 -1.15 -21.61 13.34
C VAL A 256 -0.35 -20.64 14.20
N ALA A 257 0.87 -21.04 14.58
CA ALA A 257 1.80 -20.13 15.25
C ALA A 257 2.25 -19.01 14.30
N ALA A 258 2.45 -17.82 14.85
CA ALA A 258 2.92 -16.65 14.12
C ALA A 258 3.91 -15.84 14.96
N SER A 259 4.82 -15.14 14.27
CA SER A 259 5.77 -14.22 14.89
C SER A 259 5.83 -12.91 14.10
N ILE A 260 6.06 -11.80 14.79
CA ILE A 260 6.18 -10.49 14.16
C ILE A 260 7.58 -10.38 13.54
N ASP A 261 7.65 -9.99 12.28
CA ASP A 261 8.90 -9.54 11.68
C ASP A 261 9.34 -8.23 12.36
N ALA A 262 10.48 -8.26 13.05
CA ALA A 262 10.95 -7.13 13.83
C ALA A 262 11.23 -5.88 12.99
N ASP A 263 11.65 -6.05 11.74
CA ASP A 263 11.95 -4.94 10.82
C ASP A 263 10.68 -4.27 10.30
N SER A 264 9.54 -4.97 10.37
CA SER A 264 8.23 -4.41 10.03
C SER A 264 7.60 -3.54 11.12
N LEU A 265 8.15 -3.55 12.34
CA LEU A 265 7.59 -2.75 13.43
C LEU A 265 7.70 -1.26 13.11
N PRO A 266 6.60 -0.49 13.16
CA PRO A 266 6.70 0.94 12.93
C PRO A 266 7.54 1.56 14.04
N ALA A 267 8.41 2.52 13.66
CA ALA A 267 9.33 3.20 14.55
C ALA A 267 8.68 3.57 15.90
N ALA A 268 9.49 3.52 16.96
CA ALA A 268 9.05 3.90 18.29
C ALA A 268 8.41 5.29 18.25
N ASP A 269 7.24 5.43 18.89
CA ASP A 269 6.44 6.65 18.79
C ASP A 269 7.27 7.87 19.25
N ARG A 270 7.53 8.79 18.33
CA ARG A 270 8.06 10.11 18.69
C ARG A 270 6.95 10.88 19.41
N ILE A 271 7.29 11.57 20.50
CA ILE A 271 6.32 12.43 21.18
C ILE A 271 5.99 13.59 20.23
N GLY A 272 4.74 13.65 19.76
CA GLY A 272 4.27 14.71 18.87
C GLY A 272 4.44 16.10 19.50
N ALA A 273 4.67 17.12 18.66
CA ALA A 273 4.93 18.49 19.11
C ALA A 273 3.80 19.04 20.02
N GLY A 274 2.55 18.68 19.75
CA GLY A 274 1.40 19.03 20.59
C GLY A 274 1.47 18.41 21.98
N ARG A 275 1.86 17.14 22.08
CA ARG A 275 2.02 16.45 23.37
C ARG A 275 3.19 17.02 24.17
N LEU A 276 4.31 17.32 23.53
CA LEU A 276 5.44 18.03 24.16
C LEU A 276 5.02 19.40 24.71
N ALA A 277 4.20 20.15 23.98
CA ALA A 277 3.68 21.44 24.43
C ALA A 277 2.78 21.30 25.67
N VAL A 278 1.88 20.32 25.69
CA VAL A 278 1.01 20.02 26.85
C VAL A 278 1.84 19.59 28.06
N GLU A 279 2.85 18.75 27.86
CA GLU A 279 3.74 18.29 28.94
C GLU A 279 4.59 19.45 29.49
N ARG A 280 5.10 20.37 28.65
CA ARG A 280 5.79 21.60 29.09
C ARG A 280 4.88 22.53 29.89
N LEU A 281 3.64 22.74 29.44
CA LEU A 281 2.66 23.57 30.15
C LEU A 281 2.29 22.99 31.52
N ARG A 282 2.21 21.67 31.64
CA ARG A 282 1.97 20.99 32.93
C ARG A 282 3.21 20.95 33.83
N GLY A 283 4.41 20.91 33.25
CA GLY A 283 5.69 20.90 33.97
C GLY A 283 6.11 22.27 34.50
N GLY A 284 5.73 23.37 33.84
CA GLY A 284 6.03 24.74 34.27
C GLY A 284 5.09 25.32 35.34
N ALA A 285 4.11 24.54 35.81
CA ALA A 285 3.14 24.94 36.83
C ALA A 285 3.46 24.39 38.23
N ARG A 286 4.72 24.00 38.49
CA ARG A 286 5.23 23.55 39.79
C ARG A 286 6.34 24.44 40.29
#